data_AF-A0A831RIC4-F1
#
_entry.id   AF-A0A831RIC4-F1
#
_cell.length_a   1.000
_cell.length_b   1.000
_cell.length_c   1.000
_cell.angle_alpha   90.00
_cell.angle_beta   90.00
_cell.angle_gamma   90.00
#
_symmetry.space_group_name_H-M   'P 1'
#
loop_
_entity.id
_entity.type
_entity.pdbx_description
1 polymer ?
#
loop_
_entity_poly.entity_id
_entity_poly.type
_entity_poly.pdbx_seq_one_letter_code
_entity_poly.pdbx_strand_id
1 'polypeptide(L)'
;LYRRYIRSRHPGGGMDDPDPERYVSFLTSPWSDTRFHEFRLGTRLMAVAVVDHLEQGLSAVYTYFEPDAPERGLGTYAILRQVEAARRDGHPWVYLGYWIPECDKMRYKDRFRPFEIYREGAWRRGG
;
A
#
# COMPACT_ATOMS: atom_id res chain seq x y z
N LEU A 1 13.90 0.07 -7.83
CA LEU A 1 12.50 -0.38 -8.01
C LEU A 1 11.54 0.81 -8.08
N TYR A 2 11.41 1.61 -7.02
CA TYR A 2 10.54 2.80 -6.96
C TYR A 2 10.56 3.68 -8.22
N ARG A 3 11.75 4.16 -8.65
CA ARG A 3 11.88 4.99 -9.87
C ARG A 3 11.34 4.35 -11.15
N ARG A 4 11.42 3.02 -11.29
CA ARG A 4 10.85 2.32 -12.46
C ARG A 4 9.33 2.30 -12.38
N TYR A 5 8.81 1.96 -11.20
CA TYR A 5 7.37 1.95 -10.94
C TYR A 5 6.72 3.31 -11.19
N ILE A 6 7.29 4.39 -10.63
CA ILE A 6 6.76 5.75 -10.82
C ILE A 6 6.77 6.15 -12.30
N ARG A 7 7.89 5.95 -13.01
CA ARG A 7 7.97 6.26 -14.45
C ARG A 7 6.94 5.49 -15.29
N SER A 8 6.66 4.24 -14.92
CA SER A 8 5.66 3.41 -15.59
C SER A 8 4.21 3.87 -15.30
N ARG A 9 3.90 4.20 -14.04
CA ARG A 9 2.51 4.47 -13.60
C ARG A 9 2.11 5.94 -13.57
N HIS A 10 3.08 6.85 -13.54
CA HIS A 10 2.90 8.30 -13.41
C HIS A 10 3.80 9.08 -14.38
N PRO A 11 3.69 8.86 -15.70
CA PRO A 11 4.47 9.63 -16.68
C PRO A 11 4.16 11.13 -16.54
N GLY A 12 5.20 11.97 -16.37
CA GLY A 12 5.05 13.41 -16.22
C GLY A 12 4.54 13.90 -14.86
N GLY A 13 4.43 13.02 -13.86
CA GLY A 13 3.89 13.35 -12.53
C GLY A 13 4.85 14.05 -11.56
N GLY A 14 6.06 14.41 -11.99
CA GLY A 14 7.06 15.11 -11.16
C GLY A 14 7.66 14.31 -9.99
N MET A 15 7.30 13.03 -9.84
CA MET A 15 7.80 12.10 -8.80
C MET A 15 8.95 11.20 -9.29
N ASP A 16 9.45 11.41 -10.51
CA ASP A 16 10.61 10.71 -11.05
C ASP A 16 11.95 11.25 -10.54
N ASP A 17 11.89 12.26 -9.65
CA ASP A 17 13.03 12.84 -8.97
C ASP A 17 13.85 11.75 -8.24
N PRO A 18 15.16 11.63 -8.54
CA PRO A 18 16.02 10.66 -7.90
C PRO A 18 16.35 10.93 -6.44
N ASP A 19 15.98 12.09 -5.88
CA ASP A 19 16.37 12.52 -4.54
C ASP A 19 15.89 11.55 -3.42
N PRO A 20 16.82 10.90 -2.69
CA PRO A 20 16.49 10.06 -1.55
C PRO A 20 15.72 10.77 -0.43
N GLU A 21 15.97 12.07 -0.21
CA GLU A 21 15.30 12.84 0.84
C GLU A 21 13.82 13.07 0.51
N ARG A 22 13.52 13.35 -0.77
CA ARG A 22 12.14 13.39 -1.27
C ARG A 22 11.44 12.05 -1.17
N TYR A 23 12.14 10.96 -1.46
CA TYR A 23 11.59 9.61 -1.31
C TYR A 23 11.21 9.31 0.16
N VAL A 24 12.09 9.61 1.12
CA VAL A 24 11.83 9.36 2.54
C VAL A 24 10.74 10.29 3.06
N SER A 25 10.80 11.58 2.76
CA SER A 25 9.79 12.55 3.22
C SER A 25 8.40 12.31 2.63
N PHE A 26 8.32 11.74 1.42
CA PHE A 26 7.04 11.32 0.84
C PHE A 26 6.43 10.09 1.54
N LEU A 27 7.26 9.15 1.98
CA LEU A 27 6.80 7.83 2.45
C LEU A 27 6.72 7.69 3.96
N THR A 28 7.32 8.61 4.71
CA THR A 28 7.43 8.50 6.16
C THR A 28 6.99 9.78 6.83
N SER A 29 6.67 9.70 8.12
CA SER A 29 6.41 10.86 8.95
C SER A 29 6.98 10.64 10.35
N PRO A 30 7.57 11.67 11.01
CA PRO A 30 8.24 11.50 12.31
C PRO A 30 7.33 10.97 13.43
N TRP A 31 6.02 11.16 13.31
CA TRP A 31 5.02 10.75 14.29
C TRP A 31 4.47 9.34 14.05
N SER A 32 4.97 8.62 13.04
CA SER A 32 4.48 7.29 12.66
C SER A 32 5.58 6.24 12.76
N ASP A 33 5.23 5.03 13.25
CA ASP A 33 6.08 3.84 13.10
C ASP A 33 5.91 3.27 11.68
N THR A 34 6.58 3.91 10.72
CA THR A 34 6.58 3.47 9.32
C THR A 34 7.61 2.37 9.07
N ARG A 35 7.17 1.24 8.53
CA ARG A 35 8.01 0.10 8.15
C ARG A 35 7.91 -0.23 6.68
N PHE A 36 8.99 -0.78 6.13
CA PHE A 36 9.10 -1.17 4.73
C PHE A 36 9.10 -2.69 4.63
N HIS A 37 8.02 -3.27 4.11
CA HIS A 37 7.91 -4.69 3.87
C HIS A 37 8.45 -5.03 2.47
N GLU A 38 9.62 -5.63 2.40
CA GLU A 38 10.26 -6.05 1.16
C GLU A 38 9.78 -7.44 0.71
N PHE A 39 9.41 -7.55 -0.57
CA PHE A 39 9.08 -8.82 -1.21
C PHE A 39 10.12 -9.13 -2.27
N ARG A 40 10.82 -10.25 -2.11
CA ARG A 40 11.95 -10.65 -2.97
C ARG A 40 11.69 -11.98 -3.68
N LEU A 41 12.19 -12.10 -4.90
CA LEU A 41 12.30 -13.36 -5.64
C LEU A 41 13.79 -13.70 -5.74
N GLY A 42 14.25 -14.62 -4.89
CA GLY A 42 15.68 -14.81 -4.64
C GLY A 42 16.30 -13.51 -4.12
N THR A 43 17.33 -13.00 -4.81
CA THR A 43 18.00 -11.75 -4.46
C THR A 43 17.31 -10.50 -5.03
N ARG A 44 16.38 -10.65 -5.98
CA ARG A 44 15.73 -9.54 -6.68
C ARG A 44 14.58 -8.96 -5.85
N LEU A 45 14.60 -7.66 -5.59
CA LEU A 45 13.50 -6.93 -4.97
C LEU A 45 12.36 -6.71 -5.97
N MET A 46 11.19 -7.29 -5.67
CA MET A 46 10.02 -7.32 -6.55
C MET A 46 8.95 -6.32 -6.13
N ALA A 47 8.74 -6.11 -4.84
CA ALA A 47 7.79 -5.14 -4.33
C ALA A 47 8.21 -4.63 -2.96
N VAL A 48 7.71 -3.44 -2.60
CA VAL A 48 7.79 -2.90 -1.25
C VAL A 48 6.44 -2.31 -0.90
N ALA A 49 5.92 -2.71 0.27
CA ALA A 49 4.82 -2.01 0.92
C ALA A 49 5.36 -1.13 2.04
N VAL A 50 4.95 0.13 2.02
CA VAL A 50 5.21 1.10 3.09
C VAL A 50 3.99 1.09 3.99
N VAL A 51 4.21 0.76 5.26
CA VAL A 51 3.15 0.42 6.21
C VAL A 51 3.36 1.19 7.49
N ASP A 52 2.36 1.95 7.93
CA ASP A 52 2.37 2.50 9.29
C ASP A 52 1.77 1.49 10.25
N HIS A 53 2.47 1.25 11.37
CA HIS A 53 1.99 0.43 12.47
C HIS A 53 1.20 1.31 13.45
N LEU A 54 -0.07 0.95 13.64
CA LEU A 54 -1.01 1.64 14.53
C LEU A 54 -1.39 0.71 15.69
N GLU A 55 -1.93 1.26 16.77
CA GLU A 55 -2.39 0.46 17.92
C GLU A 55 -3.43 -0.59 17.52
N GLN A 56 -4.35 -0.24 16.61
CA GLN A 56 -5.45 -1.10 16.20
C GLN A 56 -5.28 -1.74 14.81
N GLY A 57 -4.12 -1.57 14.16
CA GLY A 57 -4.02 -2.00 12.77
C GLY A 57 -2.74 -1.64 12.05
N LEU A 58 -2.73 -2.00 10.77
CA LEU A 58 -1.72 -1.58 9.80
C LEU A 58 -2.35 -0.61 8.80
N SER A 59 -1.66 0.48 8.47
CA SER A 59 -2.08 1.40 7.41
C SER A 59 -1.21 1.22 6.18
N ALA A 60 -1.82 0.84 5.06
CA ALA A 60 -1.13 0.68 3.77
C ALA A 60 -0.90 2.07 3.14
N VAL A 61 0.23 2.70 3.47
CA VAL A 61 0.59 4.06 3.03
C VAL A 61 0.83 4.08 1.52
N TYR A 62 1.73 3.22 1.05
CA TYR A 62 2.10 3.17 -0.36
C TYR A 62 2.61 1.79 -0.74
N THR A 63 2.48 1.41 -2.01
CA THR A 63 3.06 0.17 -2.52
C THR A 63 3.59 0.40 -3.92
N TYR A 64 4.85 0.04 -4.13
CA TYR A 64 5.49 0.05 -5.44
C TYR A 64 6.08 -1.33 -5.72
N PHE A 65 6.02 -1.75 -6.97
CA PHE A 65 6.36 -3.11 -7.38
C PHE A 65 6.95 -3.13 -8.78
N GLU A 66 7.44 -4.29 -9.21
CA GLU A 66 8.03 -4.47 -10.53
C GLU A 66 6.96 -4.23 -11.61
N PRO A 67 7.06 -3.14 -12.40
CA PRO A 67 6.06 -2.82 -13.42
C PRO A 67 6.00 -3.87 -14.54
N ASP A 68 7.10 -4.56 -14.81
CA ASP A 68 7.25 -5.51 -15.91
C ASP A 68 6.81 -6.95 -15.54
N ALA A 69 6.12 -7.13 -14.41
CA ALA A 69 5.57 -8.42 -13.97
C ALA A 69 4.10 -8.32 -13.52
N PRO A 70 3.19 -7.75 -14.35
CA PRO A 70 1.79 -7.50 -13.97
C PRO A 70 1.02 -8.77 -13.63
N GLU A 71 1.34 -9.90 -14.26
CA GLU A 71 0.71 -11.21 -14.07
C GLU A 71 0.86 -11.77 -12.66
N ARG A 72 1.83 -11.26 -11.89
CA ARG A 72 2.09 -11.70 -10.51
C ARG A 72 1.19 -11.07 -9.47
N GLY A 73 0.42 -10.04 -9.82
CA GLY A 73 -0.49 -9.37 -8.88
C GLY A 73 0.19 -8.81 -7.63
N LEU A 74 1.43 -8.29 -7.76
CA LEU A 74 2.29 -7.91 -6.63
C LEU A 74 1.65 -6.90 -5.65
N GLY A 75 0.83 -5.98 -6.14
CA GLY A 75 0.07 -5.06 -5.28
C GLY A 75 -0.96 -5.78 -4.41
N THR A 76 -1.74 -6.70 -4.98
CA THR A 76 -2.70 -7.54 -4.24
C THR A 76 -1.97 -8.44 -3.25
N TYR A 77 -0.87 -9.06 -3.67
CA TYR A 77 -0.03 -9.88 -2.81
C TYR A 77 0.46 -9.08 -1.59
N ALA A 78 0.96 -7.86 -1.78
CA ALA A 78 1.42 -7.01 -0.69
C ALA A 78 0.33 -6.70 0.34
N ILE A 79 -0.93 -6.51 -0.10
CA ILE A 79 -2.08 -6.31 0.81
C ILE A 79 -2.40 -7.60 1.57
N LEU A 80 -2.44 -8.75 0.91
CA LEU A 80 -2.68 -10.03 1.57
C LEU A 80 -1.63 -10.32 2.65
N ARG A 81 -0.36 -10.00 2.38
CA ARG A 81 0.72 -10.13 3.36
C ARG A 81 0.55 -9.20 4.56
N GLN A 82 0.01 -8.00 4.38
CA GLN A 82 -0.35 -7.11 5.48
C GLN A 82 -1.53 -7.66 6.29
N VAL A 83 -2.55 -8.22 5.64
CA VAL A 83 -3.67 -8.90 6.33
C VAL A 83 -3.16 -10.07 7.16
N GLU A 84 -2.27 -10.90 6.62
CA GLU A 84 -1.65 -11.99 7.38
C GLU A 84 -0.82 -11.48 8.56
N ALA A 85 -0.03 -10.42 8.37
CA ALA A 85 0.76 -9.81 9.45
C ALA A 85 -0.15 -9.26 10.56
N ALA A 86 -1.19 -8.49 10.19
CA ALA A 86 -2.17 -7.96 11.14
C ALA A 86 -2.83 -9.09 11.95
N ARG A 87 -3.25 -10.18 11.28
CA ARG A 87 -3.84 -11.34 11.96
C ARG A 87 -2.87 -12.01 12.92
N ARG A 88 -1.61 -12.20 12.51
CA ARG A 88 -0.57 -12.81 13.36
C ARG A 88 -0.29 -11.96 14.59
N ASP A 89 -0.31 -10.64 14.43
CA ASP A 89 0.04 -9.69 15.47
C ASP A 89 -1.19 -9.27 16.31
N GLY A 90 -2.37 -9.87 16.05
CA GLY A 90 -3.60 -9.66 16.81
C GLY A 90 -4.33 -8.35 16.49
N HIS A 91 -3.97 -7.69 15.39
CA HIS A 91 -4.60 -6.45 14.97
C HIS A 91 -5.92 -6.70 14.23
N PRO A 92 -7.01 -5.99 14.60
CA PRO A 92 -8.31 -6.16 13.98
C PRO A 92 -8.40 -5.56 12.57
N TRP A 93 -7.57 -4.57 12.23
CA TRP A 93 -7.76 -3.77 11.02
C TRP A 93 -6.51 -3.68 10.12
N VAL A 94 -6.78 -3.64 8.82
CA VAL A 94 -5.83 -3.15 7.81
C VAL A 94 -6.50 -2.01 7.05
N TYR A 95 -5.99 -0.80 7.23
CA TYR A 95 -6.50 0.40 6.59
C TYR A 95 -5.89 0.52 5.20
N LEU A 96 -6.71 0.39 4.16
CA LEU A 96 -6.27 0.53 2.77
C LEU A 96 -6.25 1.99 2.29
N GLY A 97 -6.57 2.95 3.16
CA GLY A 97 -6.67 4.38 2.85
C GLY A 97 -7.89 4.74 2.00
N TYR A 98 -7.94 5.99 1.51
CA TYR A 98 -9.08 6.57 0.80
C TYR A 98 -9.61 5.74 -0.37
N TRP A 99 -10.94 5.67 -0.49
CA TRP A 99 -11.62 4.99 -1.58
C TRP A 99 -12.60 5.94 -2.26
N ILE A 100 -12.42 6.12 -3.57
CA ILE A 100 -13.29 6.92 -4.44
C ILE A 100 -13.99 5.93 -5.39
N PRO A 101 -15.32 5.76 -5.29
CA PRO A 101 -16.06 4.76 -6.06
C PRO A 101 -15.85 4.84 -7.58
N GLU A 102 -15.71 6.05 -8.10
CA GLU A 102 -15.57 6.35 -9.53
C GLU A 102 -14.11 6.15 -10.03
N CYS A 103 -13.16 5.90 -9.13
CA CYS A 103 -11.77 5.72 -9.48
C CYS A 103 -11.44 4.25 -9.79
N ASP A 104 -11.28 3.91 -11.07
CA ASP A 104 -10.91 2.55 -11.48
C ASP A 104 -9.62 2.03 -10.83
N LYS A 105 -8.67 2.93 -10.55
CA LYS A 105 -7.43 2.58 -9.86
C LYS A 105 -7.63 2.15 -8.41
N MET A 106 -8.79 2.42 -7.81
CA MET A 106 -9.13 2.06 -6.42
C MET A 106 -10.13 0.90 -6.31
N ARG A 107 -10.72 0.47 -7.42
CA ARG A 107 -11.68 -0.65 -7.50
C ARG A 107 -11.16 -1.98 -6.94
N TYR A 108 -9.83 -2.13 -6.84
CA TYR A 108 -9.22 -3.33 -6.28
C TYR A 108 -9.52 -3.51 -4.78
N LYS A 109 -9.81 -2.43 -4.04
CA LYS A 109 -10.03 -2.47 -2.57
C LYS A 109 -11.29 -3.26 -2.20
N ASP A 110 -12.32 -3.20 -3.03
CA ASP A 110 -13.62 -3.84 -2.83
C ASP A 110 -13.55 -5.38 -2.86
N ARG A 111 -12.42 -5.92 -3.30
CA ARG A 111 -12.15 -7.36 -3.36
C ARG A 111 -11.70 -7.93 -2.02
N PHE A 112 -11.24 -7.10 -1.07
CA PHE A 112 -10.83 -7.55 0.25
C PHE A 112 -12.02 -7.53 1.18
N ARG A 113 -12.58 -8.71 1.49
CA ARG A 113 -13.81 -8.87 2.27
C ARG A 113 -13.56 -9.70 3.54
N PRO A 114 -14.31 -9.45 4.63
CA PRO A 114 -15.23 -8.31 4.82
C PRO A 114 -14.45 -6.99 4.99
N PHE A 115 -15.09 -5.84 4.68
CA PHE A 115 -14.50 -4.52 4.89
C PHE A 115 -15.53 -3.52 5.42
N GLU A 116 -15.05 -2.40 5.94
CA GLU A 116 -15.86 -1.25 6.36
C GLU A 116 -15.40 0.01 5.63
N ILE A 117 -16.32 0.96 5.46
CA ILE A 117 -16.05 2.28 4.90
C ILE A 117 -16.47 3.31 5.94
N TYR A 118 -15.57 4.27 6.21
CA TYR A 118 -15.90 5.45 7.00
C TYR A 118 -16.58 6.51 6.14
N ARG A 119 -17.85 6.82 6.42
CA ARG A 119 -18.65 7.84 5.74
C ARG A 119 -19.51 8.59 6.74
N GLU A 120 -19.60 9.90 6.59
CA GLU A 120 -20.48 10.75 7.41
C GLU A 120 -20.25 10.58 8.92
N GLY A 121 -18.99 10.39 9.34
CA GLY A 121 -18.65 10.24 10.75
C GLY A 121 -18.86 8.83 11.33
N ALA A 122 -19.23 7.84 10.52
CA ALA A 122 -19.49 6.48 10.99
C ALA A 122 -18.86 5.40 10.09
N TRP A 123 -18.39 4.32 10.71
CA TRP A 123 -18.01 3.09 10.01
C TRP A 123 -19.25 2.30 9.61
N ARG A 124 -19.30 1.85 8.36
CA ARG A 124 -20.38 1.01 7.83
C ARG A 124 -19.80 -0.16 7.03
N ARG A 125 -20.40 -1.34 7.16
CA ARG A 125 -19.98 -2.53 6.40
C ARG A 125 -20.10 -2.29 4.89
N GLY A 126 -19.02 -2.58 4.17
CA GLY A 126 -19.01 -2.62 2.71
C GLY A 126 -19.79 -3.83 2.19
N GLY A 127 -20.72 -3.58 1.26
CA GLY A 127 -21.55 -4.61 0.61
C GLY A 127 -20.72 -5.57 -0.20
#